data_AF-A0A0G2EH07-F1
#
_entry.id   AF-A0A0G2EH07-F1
#
_cell.length_a   1.000
_cell.length_b   1.000
_cell.length_c   1.000
_cell.angle_alpha   90.00
_cell.angle_beta   90.00
_cell.angle_gamma   90.00
#
_symmetry.space_group_name_H-M   'P 1'
#
loop_
_entity.id
_entity.type
_entity.pdbx_description
1 polymer ?
#
loop_
_entity_poly.entity_id
_entity_poly.type
_entity_poly.pdbx_seq_one_letter_code
_entity_poly.pdbx_strand_id
1 'polypeptide(L)'
;MDFSNLPAGSSDSIKPFEINIQPKVLNDLKDSIKLSAFAPLTYESSTADPKDLESFGISYEWLQKARDAWLTYDWKKSESYINTFPHFKASIRHNVADFDVHFVGLFSERKNAIPIVYLHGWPVNAFPIQVQPEGAPEIASVPLNEQRGFARAKHFVSQGWAYGIEHGTRPATIGFVLQSSPIALLSWIGEKFIAWTDETPQVDTILESVTLYWITHTISRCLYPYREKYDPKDLSSPKPLGLSQFHKEIGLVPESWARTRANVVFYRWHDEGGHFAALEKPELLLKDVEDFVSGLKDSGVLV
;
A
#
# COMPACT_ATOMS: atom_id res chain seq x y z
N MET A 1 -3.30 -25.61 13.30
CA MET A 1 -1.82 -25.54 13.32
C MET A 1 -1.46 -24.25 13.99
N ASP A 2 -0.44 -24.25 14.84
CA ASP A 2 0.06 -23.04 15.51
C ASP A 2 1.18 -22.44 14.64
N PHE A 3 0.91 -21.27 14.05
CA PHE A 3 1.86 -20.58 13.18
C PHE A 3 2.74 -19.56 13.91
N SER A 4 2.69 -19.52 15.25
CA SER A 4 3.43 -18.55 16.07
C SER A 4 4.85 -19.00 16.43
N ASN A 5 5.21 -20.26 16.19
CA ASN A 5 6.51 -20.80 16.52
C ASN A 5 7.60 -20.27 15.57
N LEU A 6 8.52 -19.47 16.11
CA LEU A 6 9.62 -18.91 15.34
C LEU A 6 10.54 -20.02 14.78
N PRO A 7 11.05 -19.90 13.54
CA PRO A 7 12.01 -20.85 12.98
C PRO A 7 13.27 -20.97 13.84
N ALA A 8 13.90 -22.15 13.83
CA ALA A 8 15.14 -22.37 14.56
C ALA A 8 16.23 -21.39 14.12
N GLY A 9 16.97 -20.82 15.09
CA GLY A 9 18.00 -19.81 14.84
C GLY A 9 17.49 -18.37 14.74
N SER A 10 16.20 -18.13 15.01
CA SER A 10 15.64 -16.78 15.13
C SER A 10 16.33 -16.00 16.26
N SER A 11 16.48 -14.68 16.05
CA SER A 11 17.08 -13.78 17.03
C SER A 11 16.27 -13.71 18.33
N ASP A 12 16.96 -13.71 19.48
CA ASP A 12 16.34 -13.51 20.80
C ASP A 12 15.71 -12.12 20.97
N SER A 13 16.03 -11.16 20.09
CA SER A 13 15.41 -9.83 20.07
C SER A 13 13.96 -9.83 19.59
N ILE A 14 13.49 -10.93 18.98
CA ILE A 14 12.12 -11.08 18.52
C ILE A 14 11.24 -11.48 19.70
N LYS A 15 10.19 -10.69 19.98
CA LYS A 15 9.23 -10.94 21.05
C LYS A 15 7.80 -10.98 20.49
N PRO A 16 6.92 -11.86 21.01
CA PRO A 16 5.49 -11.78 20.72
C PRO A 16 4.95 -10.39 21.03
N PHE A 17 3.99 -9.94 20.21
CA PHE A 17 3.34 -8.66 20.34
C PHE A 17 1.83 -8.85 20.24
N GLU A 18 1.07 -8.01 20.92
CA GLU A 18 -0.39 -7.98 20.82
C GLU A 18 -0.80 -6.51 20.72
N ILE A 19 -1.72 -6.21 19.81
CA ILE A 19 -2.29 -4.86 19.70
C ILE A 19 -3.28 -4.70 20.85
N ASN A 20 -3.04 -3.72 21.71
CA ASN A 20 -3.99 -3.37 22.77
C ASN A 20 -4.13 -1.86 22.88
N ILE A 21 -5.13 -1.30 22.20
CA ILE A 21 -5.37 0.14 22.17
C ILE A 21 -6.21 0.54 23.37
N GLN A 22 -5.69 1.50 24.14
CA GLN A 22 -6.34 1.96 25.37
C GLN A 22 -7.68 2.64 25.06
N PRO A 23 -8.75 2.39 25.83
CA PRO A 23 -10.05 3.01 25.61
C PRO A 23 -10.00 4.54 25.54
N LYS A 24 -9.09 5.16 26.30
CA LYS A 24 -8.87 6.61 26.26
C LYS A 24 -8.49 7.10 24.86
N VAL A 25 -7.59 6.41 24.15
CA VAL A 25 -7.14 6.79 22.80
C VAL A 25 -8.31 6.77 21.81
N LEU A 26 -9.19 5.76 21.92
CA LEU A 26 -10.38 5.64 21.08
C LEU A 26 -11.42 6.72 21.38
N ASN A 27 -11.61 7.04 22.67
CA ASN A 27 -12.49 8.13 23.08
C ASN A 27 -11.96 9.50 22.61
N ASP A 28 -10.66 9.75 22.76
CA ASP A 28 -10.01 10.98 22.29
C ASP A 28 -10.14 11.13 20.76
N LEU A 29 -9.98 10.04 19.99
CA LEU A 29 -10.25 10.02 18.55
C LEU A 29 -11.72 10.38 18.25
N LYS A 30 -12.67 9.73 18.94
CA LYS A 30 -14.10 9.99 18.72
C LYS A 30 -14.47 11.44 19.00
N ASP A 31 -13.93 12.04 20.05
CA ASP A 31 -14.17 13.45 20.35
C ASP A 31 -13.48 14.38 19.34
N SER A 32 -12.29 14.02 18.86
CA SER A 32 -11.61 14.74 17.77
C SER A 32 -12.40 14.73 16.46
N ILE A 33 -13.04 13.60 16.12
CA ILE A 33 -13.92 13.47 14.94
C ILE A 33 -15.14 14.39 15.07
N LYS A 34 -15.78 14.42 16.26
CA LYS A 34 -16.96 15.28 16.50
C LYS A 34 -16.62 16.76 16.41
N LEU A 35 -15.46 17.16 16.94
CA LEU A 35 -15.01 18.55 17.01
C LEU A 35 -14.39 19.06 15.71
N SER A 36 -13.99 18.16 14.80
CA SER A 36 -13.39 18.55 13.53
C SER A 36 -14.38 19.34 12.68
N ALA A 37 -13.96 20.52 12.26
CA ALA A 37 -14.72 21.36 11.33
C ALA A 37 -14.73 20.73 9.93
N PHE A 38 -15.82 20.95 9.20
CA PHE A 38 -15.90 20.69 7.78
C PHE A 38 -15.63 21.97 7.00
N ALA A 39 -14.96 21.85 5.86
CA ALA A 39 -14.94 22.92 4.87
C ALA A 39 -16.38 23.19 4.38
N PRO A 40 -16.74 24.43 3.98
CA PRO A 40 -18.02 24.67 3.34
C PRO A 40 -18.15 23.87 2.03
N LEU A 41 -19.39 23.61 1.60
CA LEU A 41 -19.64 23.07 0.27
C LEU A 41 -19.13 24.04 -0.79
N THR A 42 -18.41 23.51 -1.78
CA THR A 42 -17.85 24.26 -2.91
C THR A 42 -18.28 23.60 -4.22
N TYR A 43 -18.03 24.27 -5.35
CA TYR A 43 -18.27 23.67 -6.65
C TYR A 43 -17.47 22.36 -6.81
N GLU A 44 -16.18 22.41 -6.50
CA GLU A 44 -15.25 21.29 -6.56
C GLU A 44 -15.75 20.13 -5.70
N SER A 45 -16.02 20.37 -4.42
CA SER A 45 -16.46 19.30 -3.51
C SER A 45 -17.88 18.79 -3.76
N SER A 46 -18.71 19.54 -4.50
CA SER A 46 -20.06 19.11 -4.91
C SER A 46 -20.08 18.23 -6.16
N THR A 47 -19.01 18.27 -6.97
CA THR A 47 -18.90 17.56 -8.25
C THR A 47 -17.75 16.56 -8.27
N ALA A 48 -16.97 16.49 -7.19
CA ALA A 48 -15.82 15.62 -7.07
C ALA A 48 -16.18 14.13 -7.16
N ASP A 49 -15.38 13.38 -7.91
CA ASP A 49 -15.36 11.92 -7.97
C ASP A 49 -13.91 11.43 -7.84
N PRO A 50 -13.53 10.75 -6.74
CA PRO A 50 -12.17 10.26 -6.57
C PRO A 50 -11.74 9.23 -7.62
N LYS A 51 -12.67 8.54 -8.29
CA LYS A 51 -12.35 7.57 -9.36
C LYS A 51 -11.95 8.25 -10.66
N ASP A 52 -12.31 9.53 -10.83
CA ASP A 52 -11.94 10.33 -11.99
C ASP A 52 -10.75 11.24 -11.64
N LEU A 53 -9.59 10.96 -12.23
CA LEU A 53 -8.37 11.73 -12.00
C LEU A 53 -8.43 13.16 -12.58
N GLU A 54 -9.37 13.47 -13.46
CA GLU A 54 -9.64 14.84 -13.93
C GLU A 54 -10.59 15.61 -12.99
N SER A 55 -11.14 14.94 -11.97
CA SER A 55 -11.99 15.54 -10.95
C SER A 55 -11.17 16.12 -9.79
N PHE A 56 -11.87 16.55 -8.74
CA PHE A 56 -11.30 17.37 -7.66
C PHE A 56 -11.05 16.61 -6.34
N GLY A 57 -10.94 15.27 -6.40
CA GLY A 57 -10.65 14.42 -5.24
C GLY A 57 -11.89 13.95 -4.50
N ILE A 58 -11.91 14.05 -3.17
CA ILE A 58 -13.02 13.56 -2.34
C ILE A 58 -14.26 14.46 -2.39
N SER A 59 -15.44 13.84 -2.52
CA SER A 59 -16.70 14.58 -2.50
C SER A 59 -17.12 14.96 -1.08
N TYR A 60 -17.79 16.10 -0.97
CA TYR A 60 -18.34 16.59 0.29
C TYR A 60 -19.30 15.58 0.91
N GLU A 61 -20.18 15.01 0.10
CA GLU A 61 -21.16 14.01 0.53
C GLU A 61 -20.49 12.73 1.06
N TRP A 62 -19.47 12.23 0.35
CA TRP A 62 -18.74 11.05 0.79
C TRP A 62 -18.07 11.27 2.13
N LEU A 63 -17.37 12.41 2.30
CA LEU A 63 -16.64 12.70 3.54
C LEU A 63 -17.57 12.82 4.75
N GLN A 64 -18.75 13.43 4.57
CA GLN A 64 -19.77 13.50 5.62
C GLN A 64 -20.24 12.10 6.03
N LYS A 65 -20.61 11.27 5.05
CA LYS A 65 -21.06 9.88 5.30
C LYS A 65 -19.97 9.05 5.97
N ALA A 66 -18.73 9.15 5.52
CA ALA A 66 -17.61 8.42 6.08
C ALA A 66 -17.31 8.85 7.52
N ARG A 67 -17.38 10.15 7.81
CA ARG A 67 -17.24 10.69 9.16
C ARG A 67 -18.35 10.21 10.10
N ASP A 68 -19.59 10.20 9.64
CA ASP A 68 -20.72 9.73 10.45
C ASP A 68 -20.64 8.22 10.71
N ALA A 69 -20.22 7.43 9.72
CA ALA A 69 -19.88 6.02 9.91
C ALA A 69 -18.76 5.85 10.95
N TRP A 70 -17.71 6.68 10.89
CA TRP A 70 -16.58 6.61 11.82
C TRP A 70 -16.96 6.86 13.27
N LEU A 71 -17.95 7.71 13.55
CA LEU A 71 -18.46 7.93 14.90
C LEU A 71 -19.08 6.66 15.54
N THR A 72 -19.50 5.71 14.71
CA THR A 72 -20.08 4.43 15.12
C THR A 72 -19.18 3.23 14.88
N TYR A 73 -18.04 3.43 14.22
CA TYR A 73 -17.07 2.39 13.93
C TYR A 73 -16.46 1.81 15.21
N ASP A 74 -16.38 0.47 15.28
CA ASP A 74 -15.90 -0.26 16.44
C ASP A 74 -14.51 -0.83 16.20
N TRP A 75 -13.49 -0.05 16.56
CA TRP A 75 -12.09 -0.47 16.47
C TRP A 75 -11.79 -1.79 17.20
N LYS A 76 -12.52 -2.14 18.27
CA LYS A 76 -12.24 -3.37 19.02
C LYS A 76 -12.54 -4.63 18.22
N LYS A 77 -13.44 -4.58 17.24
CA LYS A 77 -13.64 -5.69 16.29
C LYS A 77 -12.41 -5.89 15.40
N SER A 78 -11.89 -4.81 14.83
CA SER A 78 -10.65 -4.84 14.03
C SER A 78 -9.46 -5.29 14.85
N GLU A 79 -9.27 -4.73 16.05
CA GLU A 79 -8.21 -5.13 16.98
C GLU A 79 -8.25 -6.62 17.29
N SER A 80 -9.45 -7.15 17.58
CA SER A 80 -9.65 -8.57 17.86
C SER A 80 -9.34 -9.44 16.64
N TYR A 81 -9.78 -9.03 15.45
CA TYR A 81 -9.51 -9.74 14.20
C TYR A 81 -8.00 -9.74 13.87
N ILE A 82 -7.34 -8.59 13.97
CA ILE A 82 -5.91 -8.46 13.69
C ILE A 82 -5.09 -9.35 14.64
N ASN A 83 -5.42 -9.37 15.93
CA ASN A 83 -4.76 -10.23 16.92
C ASN A 83 -5.05 -11.75 16.73
N THR A 84 -5.86 -12.16 15.75
CA THR A 84 -5.97 -13.58 15.38
C THR A 84 -4.73 -14.11 14.65
N PHE A 85 -3.90 -13.22 14.14
CA PHE A 85 -2.61 -13.57 13.54
C PHE A 85 -1.49 -13.45 14.58
N PRO A 86 -0.36 -14.19 14.43
CA PRO A 86 0.80 -14.02 15.29
C PRO A 86 1.56 -12.72 14.95
N HIS A 87 1.64 -11.81 15.92
CA HIS A 87 2.41 -10.57 15.81
C HIS A 87 3.69 -10.66 16.62
N PHE A 88 4.72 -9.97 16.13
CA PHE A 88 6.01 -9.89 16.79
C PHE A 88 6.59 -8.49 16.68
N LYS A 89 7.55 -8.20 17.56
CA LYS A 89 8.39 -7.02 17.50
C LYS A 89 9.85 -7.43 17.65
N ALA A 90 10.70 -6.92 16.77
CA ALA A 90 12.13 -7.12 16.81
C ALA A 90 12.84 -5.78 17.01
N SER A 91 13.71 -5.70 18.01
CA SER A 91 14.59 -4.54 18.18
C SER A 91 15.81 -4.69 17.28
N ILE A 92 16.01 -3.72 16.40
CA ILE A 92 17.11 -3.64 15.43
C ILE A 92 17.99 -2.45 15.80
N ARG A 93 19.26 -2.72 16.08
CA ARG A 93 20.26 -1.67 16.28
C ARG A 93 20.77 -1.19 14.93
N HIS A 94 20.74 0.11 14.71
CA HIS A 94 21.27 0.73 13.50
C HIS A 94 22.13 1.93 13.87
N ASN A 95 23.02 2.35 12.97
CA ASN A 95 23.99 3.41 13.24
C ASN A 95 23.37 4.80 13.48
N VAL A 96 22.12 5.01 13.04
CA VAL A 96 21.40 6.29 13.18
C VAL A 96 20.44 6.29 14.38
N ALA A 97 19.78 5.16 14.66
CA ALA A 97 18.85 4.99 15.76
C ALA A 97 18.58 3.50 15.97
N ASP A 98 18.11 3.14 17.16
CA ASP A 98 17.51 1.82 17.38
C ASP A 98 16.04 1.85 16.93
N PHE A 99 15.61 0.78 16.28
CA PHE A 99 14.25 0.64 15.75
C PHE A 99 13.56 -0.58 16.35
N ASP A 100 12.30 -0.39 16.72
CA ASP A 100 11.39 -1.50 16.96
C ASP A 100 10.58 -1.78 15.70
N VAL A 101 10.86 -2.92 15.06
CA VAL A 101 10.17 -3.35 13.85
C VAL A 101 9.07 -4.34 14.24
N HIS A 102 7.82 -3.92 14.05
CA HIS A 102 6.66 -4.80 14.15
C HIS A 102 6.50 -5.60 12.84
N PHE A 103 6.12 -6.86 12.95
CA PHE A 103 5.70 -7.68 11.81
C PHE A 103 4.66 -8.72 12.22
N VAL A 104 3.90 -9.20 11.22
CA VAL A 104 3.01 -10.37 11.33
C VAL A 104 3.71 -11.54 10.67
N GLY A 105 3.68 -12.72 11.29
CA GLY A 105 4.37 -13.90 10.78
C GLY A 105 3.52 -15.16 10.85
N LEU A 106 3.48 -15.91 9.75
CA LEU A 106 2.96 -17.27 9.71
C LEU A 106 4.11 -18.23 9.45
N PHE A 107 4.59 -18.89 10.51
CA PHE A 107 5.78 -19.72 10.44
C PHE A 107 5.41 -21.20 10.29
N SER A 108 5.97 -21.84 9.26
CA SER A 108 5.77 -23.26 9.00
C SER A 108 6.66 -24.11 9.91
N GLU A 109 6.17 -25.26 10.35
CA GLU A 109 6.97 -26.28 11.03
C GLU A 109 7.90 -27.06 10.09
N ARG A 110 7.75 -26.90 8.76
CA ARG A 110 8.60 -27.57 7.77
C ARG A 110 10.00 -26.96 7.77
N LYS A 111 11.02 -27.81 7.92
CA LYS A 111 12.45 -27.39 7.93
C LYS A 111 12.91 -26.70 6.65
N ASN A 112 12.27 -26.99 5.52
CA ASN A 112 12.57 -26.44 4.20
C ASN A 112 11.43 -25.53 3.68
N ALA A 113 10.67 -24.91 4.59
CA ALA A 113 9.73 -23.87 4.19
C ALA A 113 10.49 -22.69 3.58
N ILE A 114 9.96 -22.15 2.48
CA ILE A 114 10.56 -20.98 1.82
C ILE A 114 10.13 -19.74 2.59
N PRO A 115 11.07 -18.94 3.13
CA PRO A 115 10.74 -17.67 3.74
C PRO A 115 10.32 -16.67 2.66
N ILE A 116 9.12 -16.10 2.81
CA ILE A 116 8.60 -15.04 1.94
C ILE A 116 8.32 -13.83 2.82
N VAL A 117 8.81 -12.66 2.39
CA VAL A 117 8.55 -11.38 3.06
C VAL A 117 7.62 -10.57 2.17
N TYR A 118 6.46 -10.19 2.71
CA TYR A 118 5.55 -9.25 2.07
C TYR A 118 5.85 -7.84 2.55
N LEU A 119 6.06 -6.92 1.61
CA LEU A 119 6.37 -5.52 1.88
C LEU A 119 5.20 -4.66 1.42
N HIS A 120 4.58 -3.94 2.36
CA HIS A 120 3.64 -2.86 2.03
C HIS A 120 4.41 -1.57 1.66
N GLY A 121 3.71 -0.45 1.48
CA GLY A 121 4.31 0.86 1.11
C GLY A 121 3.49 2.04 1.63
N TRP A 122 3.24 3.09 0.82
CA TRP A 122 2.33 4.20 1.18
C TRP A 122 1.13 4.43 0.23
N PRO A 123 -0.11 4.23 0.73
CA PRO A 123 -0.29 3.19 1.71
C PRO A 123 0.32 1.86 1.18
N VAL A 124 0.58 1.72 -0.15
CA VAL A 124 1.51 0.75 -0.79
C VAL A 124 2.34 1.34 -1.99
N ASN A 125 3.47 0.72 -2.35
CA ASN A 125 4.59 1.25 -3.18
C ASN A 125 4.26 1.65 -4.63
N ALA A 126 4.93 2.68 -5.18
CA ALA A 126 4.88 3.03 -6.62
C ALA A 126 6.26 2.90 -7.31
N PHE A 127 6.29 2.23 -8.46
CA PHE A 127 7.41 2.24 -9.41
C PHE A 127 7.13 3.26 -10.52
N PRO A 128 7.85 4.40 -10.61
CA PRO A 128 7.71 5.29 -11.76
C PRO A 128 8.70 4.87 -12.85
N ILE A 129 8.30 3.92 -13.70
CA ILE A 129 8.96 3.73 -14.99
C ILE A 129 8.00 4.20 -16.09
N GLN A 130 8.15 5.46 -16.51
CA GLN A 130 7.35 6.03 -17.60
C GLN A 130 8.16 6.44 -18.82
N VAL A 131 9.44 6.07 -18.84
CA VAL A 131 10.34 6.33 -19.95
C VAL A 131 10.60 5.02 -20.69
N GLN A 132 10.38 5.03 -22.00
CA GLN A 132 10.70 3.89 -22.87
C GLN A 132 12.20 3.55 -22.71
N PRO A 133 12.54 2.29 -22.34
CA PRO A 133 13.92 1.85 -22.33
C PRO A 133 14.53 1.87 -23.74
N GLU A 134 15.83 2.12 -23.81
CA GLU A 134 16.59 1.93 -25.05
C GLU A 134 16.46 0.48 -25.53
N GLY A 135 16.17 0.30 -26.82
CA GLY A 135 15.97 -1.02 -27.43
C GLY A 135 14.62 -1.69 -27.14
N ALA A 136 13.75 -1.09 -26.32
CA ALA A 136 12.41 -1.59 -26.09
C ALA A 136 11.45 -1.23 -27.24
N PRO A 137 10.44 -2.07 -27.54
CA PRO A 137 9.46 -1.76 -28.58
C PRO A 137 8.68 -0.49 -28.25
N GLU A 138 8.23 0.22 -29.28
CA GLU A 138 7.34 1.36 -29.11
C GLU A 138 6.05 0.95 -28.41
N ILE A 139 5.47 1.86 -27.61
CA ILE A 139 4.23 1.56 -26.87
C ILE A 139 3.09 1.14 -27.81
N ALA A 140 3.02 1.66 -29.04
CA ALA A 140 2.00 1.26 -30.01
C ALA A 140 2.10 -0.22 -30.44
N SER A 141 3.24 -0.87 -30.19
CA SER A 141 3.52 -2.26 -30.55
C SER A 141 3.35 -3.25 -29.39
N VAL A 142 3.10 -2.80 -28.16
CA VAL A 142 2.83 -3.70 -27.02
C VAL A 142 1.36 -4.15 -27.01
N PRO A 143 0.98 -5.23 -26.29
CA PRO A 143 -0.42 -5.64 -26.17
C PRO A 143 -1.39 -4.53 -25.73
N LEU A 144 -2.61 -4.50 -26.27
CA LEU A 144 -3.55 -3.39 -26.08
C LEU A 144 -3.93 -3.14 -24.61
N ASN A 145 -4.01 -4.20 -23.81
CA ASN A 145 -4.22 -4.12 -22.35
C ASN A 145 -3.07 -3.37 -21.66
N GLU A 146 -1.81 -3.70 -22.00
CA GLU A 146 -0.63 -3.00 -21.49
C GLU A 146 -0.59 -1.53 -21.96
N GLN A 147 -0.98 -1.25 -23.21
CA GLN A 147 -1.08 0.13 -23.72
C GLN A 147 -2.03 0.98 -22.88
N ARG A 148 -3.21 0.44 -22.56
CA ARG A 148 -4.23 1.11 -21.74
C ARG A 148 -3.73 1.34 -20.31
N GLY A 149 -3.13 0.31 -19.71
CA GLY A 149 -2.54 0.43 -18.37
C GLY A 149 -1.41 1.47 -18.32
N PHE A 150 -0.55 1.51 -19.33
CA PHE A 150 0.54 2.49 -19.42
C PHE A 150 0.01 3.92 -19.62
N ALA A 151 -1.01 4.11 -20.47
CA ALA A 151 -1.67 5.39 -20.65
C ALA A 151 -2.28 5.89 -19.32
N ARG A 152 -2.94 5.01 -18.56
CA ARG A 152 -3.45 5.32 -17.23
C ARG A 152 -2.34 5.71 -16.26
N ALA A 153 -1.24 4.97 -16.21
CA ALA A 153 -0.10 5.30 -15.35
C ALA A 153 0.49 6.68 -15.69
N LYS A 154 0.64 6.99 -16.99
CA LYS A 154 1.09 8.32 -17.45
C LYS A 154 0.13 9.43 -17.02
N HIS A 155 -1.17 9.19 -17.16
CA HIS A 155 -2.21 10.12 -16.72
C HIS A 155 -2.17 10.35 -15.19
N PHE A 156 -1.95 9.30 -14.41
CA PHE A 156 -1.75 9.40 -12.96
C PHE A 156 -0.54 10.27 -12.58
N VAL A 157 0.57 10.20 -13.32
CA VAL A 157 1.71 11.09 -13.04
C VAL A 157 1.38 12.55 -13.31
N SER A 158 0.54 12.87 -14.30
CA SER A 158 0.12 14.25 -14.56
C SER A 158 -0.88 14.79 -13.55
N GLN A 159 -1.88 14.01 -13.13
CA GLN A 159 -2.99 14.50 -12.32
C GLN A 159 -3.01 13.97 -10.88
N GLY A 160 -2.57 12.73 -10.67
CA GLY A 160 -2.66 12.04 -9.38
C GLY A 160 -1.43 12.13 -8.47
N TRP A 161 -0.32 12.73 -8.93
CA TRP A 161 0.96 12.70 -8.21
C TRP A 161 1.22 13.88 -7.26
N ALA A 162 0.29 14.84 -7.14
CA ALA A 162 0.45 16.00 -6.28
C ALA A 162 0.77 15.63 -4.81
N TYR A 163 0.15 14.55 -4.30
CA TYR A 163 0.42 14.04 -2.96
C TYR A 163 1.90 13.63 -2.79
N GLY A 164 2.48 12.98 -3.81
CA GLY A 164 3.86 12.51 -3.78
C GLY A 164 4.86 13.65 -3.83
N ILE A 165 4.54 14.73 -4.55
CA ILE A 165 5.32 15.98 -4.54
C ILE A 165 5.30 16.61 -3.14
N GLU A 166 4.13 16.72 -2.52
CA GLU A 166 4.01 17.29 -1.17
C GLU A 166 4.77 16.45 -0.13
N HIS A 167 4.63 15.13 -0.19
CA HIS A 167 5.36 14.20 0.70
C HIS A 167 6.87 14.26 0.49
N GLY A 168 7.34 14.35 -0.76
CA GLY A 168 8.76 14.37 -1.07
C GLY A 168 9.44 15.70 -0.76
N THR A 169 8.70 16.81 -0.80
CA THR A 169 9.29 18.15 -0.69
C THR A 169 8.98 18.86 0.63
N ARG A 170 7.84 18.58 1.27
CA ARG A 170 7.40 19.20 2.54
C ARG A 170 6.87 18.17 3.55
N PRO A 171 7.56 17.03 3.80
CA PRO A 171 7.03 15.94 4.63
C PRO A 171 6.70 16.36 6.07
N ALA A 172 7.48 17.27 6.66
CA ALA A 172 7.22 17.76 8.01
C ALA A 172 5.91 18.57 8.07
N THR A 173 5.69 19.48 7.11
CA THR A 173 4.49 20.33 7.04
C THR A 173 3.24 19.49 6.86
N ILE A 174 3.19 18.65 5.83
CA ILE A 174 2.01 17.83 5.56
C ILE A 174 1.77 16.80 6.67
N GLY A 175 2.82 16.27 7.30
CA GLY A 175 2.69 15.43 8.49
C GLY A 175 1.96 16.14 9.64
N PHE A 176 2.31 17.39 9.95
CA PHE A 176 1.59 18.18 10.97
C PHE A 176 0.15 18.47 10.56
N VAL A 177 -0.10 18.80 9.29
CA VAL A 177 -1.45 19.06 8.78
C VAL A 177 -2.33 17.81 8.94
N LEU A 178 -1.89 16.65 8.47
CA LEU A 178 -2.68 15.43 8.51
C LEU A 178 -2.84 14.86 9.93
N GLN A 179 -1.88 15.08 10.82
CA GLN A 179 -1.99 14.66 12.22
C GLN A 179 -2.87 15.62 13.06
N SER A 180 -3.16 16.84 12.58
CA SER A 180 -3.92 17.85 13.33
C SER A 180 -5.42 17.55 13.45
N SER A 181 -5.99 16.79 12.50
CA SER A 181 -7.41 16.44 12.49
C SER A 181 -7.60 15.05 11.87
N PRO A 182 -8.41 14.17 12.48
CA PRO A 182 -8.73 12.88 11.89
C PRO A 182 -9.48 13.03 10.56
N ILE A 183 -10.25 14.10 10.37
CA ILE A 183 -10.96 14.37 9.11
C ILE A 183 -9.97 14.79 8.02
N ALA A 184 -8.93 15.57 8.35
CA ALA A 184 -7.87 15.87 7.38
C ALA A 184 -7.15 14.58 6.93
N LEU A 185 -6.85 13.67 7.87
CA LEU A 185 -6.26 12.38 7.57
C LEU A 185 -7.17 11.50 6.70
N LEU A 186 -8.47 11.42 7.05
CA LEU A 186 -9.47 10.64 6.30
C LEU A 186 -9.64 11.16 4.87
N SER A 187 -9.71 12.48 4.68
CA SER A 187 -9.78 13.06 3.34
C SER A 187 -8.56 12.69 2.51
N TRP A 188 -7.35 12.80 3.07
CA TRP A 188 -6.12 12.57 2.34
C TRP A 188 -5.88 11.10 1.97
N ILE A 189 -6.14 10.18 2.90
CA ILE A 189 -5.94 8.74 2.69
C ILE A 189 -7.15 8.10 2.00
N GLY A 190 -8.36 8.49 2.38
CA GLY A 190 -9.61 7.94 1.84
C GLY A 190 -9.73 8.15 0.33
N GLU A 191 -9.27 9.29 -0.18
CA GLU A 191 -9.23 9.55 -1.63
C GLU A 191 -8.43 8.46 -2.36
N LYS A 192 -7.29 8.02 -1.80
CA LYS A 192 -6.41 7.02 -2.44
C LYS A 192 -7.03 5.63 -2.40
N PHE A 193 -7.68 5.26 -1.30
CA PHE A 193 -8.43 4.00 -1.23
C PHE A 193 -9.54 3.91 -2.27
N ILE A 194 -10.17 5.03 -2.63
CA ILE A 194 -11.20 5.03 -3.66
C ILE A 194 -10.55 5.10 -5.05
N ALA A 195 -9.65 6.05 -5.28
CA ALA A 195 -9.07 6.32 -6.60
C ALA A 195 -8.20 5.19 -7.15
N TRP A 196 -7.50 4.45 -6.27
CA TRP A 196 -6.48 3.48 -6.69
C TRP A 196 -6.98 2.04 -6.77
N THR A 197 -8.16 1.74 -6.20
CA THR A 197 -8.80 0.44 -6.40
C THR A 197 -9.53 0.37 -7.74
N ASP A 198 -9.82 -0.84 -8.19
CA ASP A 198 -10.80 -1.10 -9.23
C ASP A 198 -12.22 -0.87 -8.68
N GLU A 199 -12.60 -1.62 -7.65
CA GLU A 199 -13.87 -1.48 -6.95
C GLU A 199 -13.70 -0.67 -5.66
N THR A 200 -14.61 0.28 -5.40
CA THR A 200 -14.55 1.08 -4.17
C THR A 200 -14.73 0.16 -2.95
N PRO A 201 -13.77 0.11 -2.01
CA PRO A 201 -13.88 -0.75 -0.84
C PRO A 201 -15.00 -0.26 0.08
N GLN A 202 -15.46 -1.15 0.96
CA GLN A 202 -16.41 -0.76 2.01
C GLN A 202 -15.80 0.34 2.89
N VAL A 203 -16.63 1.27 3.35
CA VAL A 203 -16.15 2.40 4.17
C VAL A 203 -15.42 1.92 5.42
N ASP A 204 -15.88 0.82 6.04
CA ASP A 204 -15.24 0.22 7.22
C ASP A 204 -13.80 -0.22 6.94
N THR A 205 -13.49 -0.71 5.74
CA THR A 205 -12.11 -1.06 5.34
C THR A 205 -11.21 0.17 5.31
N ILE A 206 -11.73 1.30 4.80
CA ILE A 206 -11.00 2.57 4.77
C ILE A 206 -10.82 3.09 6.20
N LEU A 207 -11.88 3.06 7.01
CA LEU A 207 -11.86 3.52 8.40
C LEU A 207 -10.95 2.68 9.28
N GLU A 208 -10.83 1.37 9.06
CA GLU A 208 -9.87 0.51 9.73
C GLU A 208 -8.43 1.02 9.53
N SER A 209 -8.04 1.23 8.27
CA SER A 209 -6.72 1.72 7.92
C SER A 209 -6.46 3.12 8.46
N VAL A 210 -7.41 4.05 8.29
CA VAL A 210 -7.26 5.44 8.73
C VAL A 210 -7.21 5.52 10.27
N THR A 211 -8.02 4.71 10.96
CA THR A 211 -7.99 4.61 12.43
C THR A 211 -6.63 4.10 12.91
N LEU A 212 -6.11 3.03 12.28
CA LEU A 212 -4.79 2.51 12.60
C LEU A 212 -3.71 3.56 12.39
N TYR A 213 -3.75 4.31 11.28
CA TYR A 213 -2.80 5.40 11.01
C TYR A 213 -2.87 6.49 12.08
N TRP A 214 -4.07 6.87 12.50
CA TRP A 214 -4.29 7.91 13.50
C TRP A 214 -3.73 7.51 14.86
N ILE A 215 -4.14 6.36 15.40
CA ILE A 215 -3.80 5.93 16.76
C ILE A 215 -2.32 5.54 16.91
N THR A 216 -1.62 5.30 15.81
CA THR A 216 -0.18 4.99 15.78
C THR A 216 0.67 6.17 15.32
N HIS A 217 0.08 7.33 15.05
CA HIS A 217 0.78 8.50 14.50
C HIS A 217 1.64 8.16 13.27
N THR A 218 1.10 7.33 12.37
CA THR A 218 1.88 6.77 11.26
C THR A 218 2.15 7.80 10.19
N ILE A 219 1.18 8.68 9.89
CA ILE A 219 1.27 9.57 8.72
C ILE A 219 2.51 10.46 8.74
N SER A 220 2.92 11.00 9.90
CA SER A 220 4.11 11.85 10.01
C SER A 220 5.43 11.08 9.99
N ARG A 221 5.39 9.74 10.09
CA ARG A 221 6.55 8.86 10.20
C ARG A 221 6.78 8.00 8.97
N CYS A 222 5.84 7.95 8.03
CA CYS A 222 5.91 7.08 6.85
C CYS A 222 6.22 7.81 5.53
N LEU A 223 6.32 9.16 5.52
CA LEU A 223 6.51 9.93 4.28
C LEU A 223 7.97 9.99 3.80
N TYR A 224 8.90 9.50 4.61
CA TYR A 224 10.33 9.67 4.36
C TYR A 224 10.84 9.11 3.01
N PRO A 225 10.30 8.03 2.42
CA PRO A 225 10.80 7.51 1.14
C PRO A 225 10.55 8.47 -0.04
N TYR A 226 9.55 9.35 0.05
CA TYR A 226 9.14 10.22 -1.06
C TYR A 226 10.18 11.27 -1.46
N ARG A 227 11.14 11.58 -0.59
CA ARG A 227 12.23 12.53 -0.89
C ARG A 227 13.38 11.89 -1.66
N GLU A 228 13.40 10.56 -1.74
CA GLU A 228 14.47 9.83 -2.40
C GLU A 228 14.39 10.06 -3.91
N LYS A 229 15.55 10.27 -4.52
CA LYS A 229 15.70 10.36 -5.96
C LYS A 229 16.17 9.01 -6.47
N TYR A 230 15.32 8.32 -7.21
CA TYR A 230 15.66 7.06 -7.86
C TYR A 230 16.19 7.34 -9.26
N ASP A 231 17.30 6.67 -9.65
CA ASP A 231 17.65 6.58 -11.06
C ASP A 231 16.78 5.48 -11.69
N PRO A 232 15.85 5.80 -12.61
CA PRO A 232 15.00 4.80 -13.26
C PRO A 232 15.78 3.78 -14.10
N LYS A 233 17.10 3.97 -14.31
CA LYS A 233 17.99 3.02 -14.99
C LYS A 233 18.55 1.95 -14.05
N ASP A 234 18.50 2.14 -12.73
CA ASP A 234 19.17 1.27 -11.74
C ASP A 234 18.27 0.13 -11.24
N LEU A 235 17.67 -0.61 -12.18
CA LEU A 235 16.85 -1.79 -11.88
C LEU A 235 17.50 -3.10 -12.29
N SER A 236 18.78 -3.05 -12.66
CA SER A 236 19.54 -4.23 -13.09
C SER A 236 19.81 -5.15 -11.90
N SER A 237 18.85 -6.04 -11.62
CA SER A 237 19.06 -7.18 -10.76
C SER A 237 19.19 -8.45 -11.60
N PRO A 238 20.26 -9.23 -11.43
CA PRO A 238 20.37 -10.54 -12.08
C PRO A 238 19.44 -11.58 -11.44
N LYS A 239 18.88 -11.29 -10.26
CA LYS A 239 17.96 -12.21 -9.56
C LYS A 239 16.63 -12.31 -10.31
N PRO A 240 15.98 -13.49 -10.30
CA PRO A 240 14.68 -13.64 -10.94
C PRO A 240 13.63 -12.68 -10.38
N LEU A 241 12.91 -12.04 -11.29
CA LEU A 241 11.81 -11.13 -11.01
C LEU A 241 10.49 -11.73 -11.53
N GLY A 242 9.47 -11.70 -10.69
CA GLY A 242 8.08 -11.96 -11.09
C GLY A 242 7.27 -10.66 -11.09
N LEU A 243 6.41 -10.49 -12.09
CA LEU A 243 5.51 -9.34 -12.20
C LEU A 243 4.06 -9.82 -12.31
N SER A 244 3.22 -9.43 -11.37
CA SER A 244 1.77 -9.57 -11.43
C SER A 244 1.16 -8.19 -11.72
N GLN A 245 0.56 -8.02 -12.89
CA GLN A 245 0.00 -6.75 -13.35
C GLN A 245 -1.52 -6.76 -13.26
N PHE A 246 -2.08 -5.82 -12.50
CA PHE A 246 -3.53 -5.62 -12.37
C PHE A 246 -3.94 -4.37 -13.16
N HIS A 247 -5.05 -4.44 -13.91
CA HIS A 247 -5.37 -3.41 -14.92
C HIS A 247 -5.57 -1.99 -14.36
N LYS A 248 -5.93 -1.82 -13.08
CA LYS A 248 -6.06 -0.50 -12.43
C LYS A 248 -4.83 -0.08 -11.62
N GLU A 249 -3.69 -0.76 -11.76
CA GLU A 249 -2.42 -0.32 -11.17
C GLU A 249 -2.02 1.08 -11.69
N ILE A 250 -1.53 1.93 -10.78
CA ILE A 250 -1.11 3.33 -11.03
C ILE A 250 0.32 3.45 -11.57
N GLY A 251 1.17 2.45 -11.35
CA GLY A 251 2.57 2.39 -11.77
C GLY A 251 2.89 1.30 -12.80
N LEU A 252 2.03 1.11 -13.81
CA LEU A 252 2.17 0.01 -14.77
C LEU A 252 3.38 0.16 -15.70
N VAL A 253 4.06 -0.97 -15.95
CA VAL A 253 5.17 -1.09 -16.90
C VAL A 253 4.89 -2.26 -17.86
N PRO A 254 4.94 -2.06 -19.19
CA PRO A 254 4.80 -3.14 -20.16
C PRO A 254 5.81 -4.27 -19.93
N GLU A 255 5.42 -5.52 -20.19
CA GLU A 255 6.29 -6.69 -19.95
C GLU A 255 7.59 -6.58 -20.74
N SER A 256 7.45 -6.27 -22.03
CA SER A 256 8.57 -6.11 -22.96
C SER A 256 9.57 -5.05 -22.49
N TRP A 257 9.09 -3.98 -21.85
CA TRP A 257 9.92 -2.93 -21.29
C TRP A 257 10.61 -3.39 -20.01
N ALA A 258 9.91 -4.08 -19.11
CA ALA A 258 10.48 -4.62 -17.89
C ALA A 258 11.62 -5.62 -18.18
N ARG A 259 11.45 -6.48 -19.20
CA ARG A 259 12.46 -7.45 -19.65
C ARG A 259 13.76 -6.84 -20.15
N THR A 260 13.75 -5.57 -20.59
CA THR A 260 14.99 -4.86 -20.97
C THR A 260 15.84 -4.43 -19.78
N ARG A 261 15.25 -4.35 -18.58
CA ARG A 261 15.90 -3.78 -17.39
C ARG A 261 16.14 -4.80 -16.28
N ALA A 262 15.40 -5.91 -16.26
CA ALA A 262 15.46 -6.91 -15.20
C ALA A 262 15.30 -8.34 -15.74
N ASN A 263 15.78 -9.31 -14.96
CA ASN A 263 15.60 -10.73 -15.23
C ASN A 263 14.17 -11.19 -14.91
N VAL A 264 13.19 -10.77 -15.71
CA VAL A 264 11.79 -11.18 -15.56
C VAL A 264 11.65 -12.65 -15.97
N VAL A 265 11.32 -13.53 -15.05
CA VAL A 265 11.09 -14.97 -15.34
C VAL A 265 9.62 -15.36 -15.22
N PHE A 266 8.80 -14.48 -14.65
CA PHE A 266 7.36 -14.67 -14.50
C PHE A 266 6.65 -13.35 -14.79
N TYR A 267 5.59 -13.43 -15.58
CA TYR A 267 4.71 -12.30 -15.87
C TYR A 267 3.27 -12.81 -15.95
N ARG A 268 2.34 -12.08 -15.34
CA ARG A 268 0.90 -12.34 -15.47
C ARG A 268 0.13 -11.03 -15.50
N TRP A 269 -0.88 -11.01 -16.36
CA TRP A 269 -1.85 -9.92 -16.45
C TRP A 269 -3.20 -10.36 -15.88
N HIS A 270 -3.86 -9.46 -15.16
CA HIS A 270 -5.20 -9.62 -14.62
C HIS A 270 -6.12 -8.49 -15.10
N ASP A 271 -7.28 -8.84 -15.65
CA ASP A 271 -8.29 -7.90 -16.17
C ASP A 271 -9.21 -7.32 -15.08
N GLU A 272 -8.96 -7.65 -13.82
CA GLU A 272 -9.65 -7.14 -12.64
C GLU A 272 -8.65 -6.78 -11.54
N GLY A 273 -9.02 -5.86 -10.64
CA GLY A 273 -8.18 -5.40 -9.53
C GLY A 273 -7.31 -4.19 -9.85
N GLY A 274 -6.93 -3.47 -8.79
CA GLY A 274 -6.12 -2.26 -8.84
C GLY A 274 -4.86 -2.31 -8.00
N HIS A 275 -4.52 -1.14 -7.47
CA HIS A 275 -3.24 -0.93 -6.79
C HIS A 275 -3.09 -1.76 -5.51
N PHE A 276 -4.21 -2.00 -4.80
CA PHE A 276 -4.18 -2.75 -3.55
C PHE A 276 -4.48 -4.23 -3.83
N ALA A 277 -3.67 -4.87 -4.70
CA ALA A 277 -3.89 -6.24 -5.15
C ALA A 277 -4.15 -7.25 -4.02
N ALA A 278 -3.40 -7.16 -2.91
CA ALA A 278 -3.58 -8.03 -1.75
C ALA A 278 -4.92 -7.81 -1.02
N LEU A 279 -5.49 -6.61 -1.10
CA LEU A 279 -6.79 -6.26 -0.54
C LEU A 279 -7.93 -6.62 -1.51
N GLU A 280 -7.73 -6.34 -2.81
CA GLU A 280 -8.78 -6.43 -3.83
C GLU A 280 -8.94 -7.82 -4.41
N LYS A 281 -7.82 -8.51 -4.65
CA LYS A 281 -7.74 -9.82 -5.32
C LYS A 281 -6.73 -10.74 -4.61
N PRO A 282 -6.93 -11.02 -3.31
CA PRO A 282 -5.98 -11.81 -2.51
C PRO A 282 -5.72 -13.20 -3.09
N GLU A 283 -6.73 -13.90 -3.62
CA GLU A 283 -6.52 -15.23 -4.19
C GLU A 283 -5.69 -15.20 -5.48
N LEU A 284 -5.90 -14.19 -6.34
CA LEU A 284 -5.10 -14.04 -7.56
C LEU A 284 -3.64 -13.75 -7.21
N LEU A 285 -3.39 -12.78 -6.32
CA LEU A 285 -2.03 -12.44 -5.91
C LEU A 285 -1.33 -13.63 -5.23
N LEU A 286 -2.02 -14.35 -4.34
CA LEU A 286 -1.45 -15.54 -3.69
C LEU A 286 -1.11 -16.61 -4.71
N LYS A 287 -2.00 -16.88 -5.67
CA LYS A 287 -1.76 -17.86 -6.74
C LYS A 287 -0.54 -17.52 -7.57
N ASP A 288 -0.35 -16.24 -7.89
CA ASP A 288 0.81 -15.75 -8.63
C ASP A 288 2.12 -15.96 -7.85
N VAL A 289 2.11 -15.70 -6.54
CA VAL A 289 3.25 -15.98 -5.66
C VAL A 289 3.57 -17.47 -5.62
N GLU A 290 2.55 -18.32 -5.48
CA GLU A 290 2.73 -19.79 -5.48
C GLU A 290 3.32 -20.30 -6.80
N ASP A 291 2.79 -19.82 -7.92
CA ASP A 291 3.28 -20.21 -9.26
C ASP A 291 4.69 -19.73 -9.52
N PHE A 292 5.01 -18.49 -9.12
CA PHE A 292 6.36 -17.96 -9.21
C PHE A 292 7.34 -18.80 -8.39
N VAL A 293 7.02 -19.08 -7.12
CA VAL A 293 7.87 -19.89 -6.24
C VAL A 293 8.00 -21.32 -6.77
N SER A 294 6.93 -21.93 -7.30
CA SER A 294 6.99 -23.25 -7.92
C SER A 294 7.92 -23.26 -9.13
N GLY A 295 7.78 -22.29 -10.04
CA GLY A 295 8.66 -22.20 -11.22
C GLY A 295 10.13 -22.00 -10.84
N LEU A 296 10.42 -21.29 -9.75
CA LEU A 296 11.79 -21.15 -9.24
C LEU A 296 12.34 -22.46 -8.63
N LYS A 297 11.49 -23.30 -8.04
CA LYS A 297 11.91 -24.65 -7.60
C LYS A 297 12.19 -25.56 -8.78
N ASP A 298 11.29 -25.59 -9.75
CA ASP A 298 11.41 -26.47 -10.92
C ASP A 298 12.66 -26.14 -11.76
N SER A 299 13.06 -24.87 -11.79
CA SER A 299 14.30 -24.41 -12.43
C SER A 299 15.56 -24.58 -11.58
N GLY A 300 15.44 -25.08 -10.35
CA GLY A 300 16.57 -25.30 -9.43
C GLY A 300 17.17 -24.02 -8.85
N VAL A 301 16.49 -22.87 -8.99
CA VAL A 301 16.92 -21.60 -8.39
C VAL A 301 16.63 -21.56 -6.89
N LEU A 302 15.46 -22.06 -6.49
CA LEU A 302 15.12 -22.27 -5.08
C LEU A 302 15.26 -23.76 -4.76
N VAL A 303 16.00 -24.06 -3.69
CA VAL A 303 16.28 -25.42 -3.20
C VAL A 303 15.54 -25.66 -1.90
#